data_AF-A0A940PG31-F1
#
_entry.id   AF-A0A940PG31-F1
#
_cell.length_a   1.000
_cell.length_b   1.000
_cell.length_c   1.000
_cell.angle_alpha   90.00
_cell.angle_beta   90.00
_cell.angle_gamma   90.00
#
_symmetry.space_group_name_H-M   'P 1'
#
loop_
_entity.id
_entity.type
_entity.pdbx_description
1 polymer ?
#
loop_
_entity_poly.entity_id
_entity_poly.type
_entity_poly.pdbx_seq_one_letter_code
_entity_poly.pdbx_strand_id
1 'polypeptide(L)'
;MNGIFEFITMAFPKAGLQVGGLPFTLNMILFGVVMLINLKQIPSFLNSWGVFLIAYFLFFFFTTASLLINIAEQQSSSLDIAMIMVVLFSPLAAVPISQLSLRKAMVINSSSAIIVGGYMMVQKTFGITKTALVGLTYTLGQDLTTKPIGYASSENLSHKMPSTYQNGNSSGLFLASSLALLLIWQPTKRCDKVLKYSGMICCIIGIFLCGSRSILFPMVPLFAMIVIQLYKLYQPRQRRLFWLLIFSVGLLSVAYFTFFGQEVLATFYDRVVIQTIQNPSSDRFAQWKIIGEQIYQLDAVGVVRLFLIGLTNDLFQLDGMLRFLAMKGIIAQLSFLVVLIYPILMLYRDPKTKIVSYALMGIFIAFLIDMSFFYLPCVMNYFMVYEIGTKFQQEIASKQEEKNYVSITYFQNSETRSSSD
;
A
#
# COMPACT_ATOMS: atom_id res chain seq x y z
N MET A 1 5.24 10.16 19.57
CA MET A 1 6.00 10.15 18.29
C MET A 1 5.41 9.17 17.28
N ASN A 2 5.24 7.88 17.61
CA ASN A 2 4.76 6.85 16.66
C ASN A 2 3.46 7.22 15.92
N GLY A 3 2.44 7.75 16.61
CA GLY A 3 1.19 8.17 15.96
C GLY A 3 1.33 9.40 15.04
N ILE A 4 2.29 10.29 15.32
CA ILE A 4 2.60 11.43 14.44
C ILE A 4 3.28 10.91 13.17
N PHE A 5 4.24 9.99 13.31
CA PHE A 5 4.87 9.31 12.17
C PHE A 5 3.83 8.59 11.30
N GLU A 6 2.92 7.82 11.91
CA GLU A 6 1.85 7.14 11.19
C GLU A 6 0.97 8.13 10.42
N PHE A 7 0.51 9.19 11.09
CA PHE A 7 -0.34 10.21 10.49
C PHE A 7 0.36 10.93 9.33
N ILE A 8 1.59 11.41 9.52
CA ILE A 8 2.33 12.10 8.46
C ILE A 8 2.61 11.17 7.28
N THR A 9 2.98 9.91 7.53
CA THR A 9 3.27 8.94 6.47
C THR A 9 2.04 8.60 5.64
N MET A 10 0.85 8.52 6.26
CA MET A 10 -0.39 8.19 5.56
C MET A 10 -1.08 9.41 4.94
N ALA A 11 -1.07 10.57 5.60
CA ALA A 11 -1.80 11.75 5.17
C ALA A 11 -0.95 12.70 4.31
N PHE A 12 0.33 12.90 4.64
CA PHE A 12 1.20 13.90 4.01
C PHE A 12 2.62 13.36 3.70
N PRO A 13 2.73 12.23 2.98
CA PRO A 13 4.03 11.57 2.78
C PRO A 13 5.04 12.38 1.97
N LYS A 14 4.59 13.39 1.25
CA LYS A 14 5.42 14.30 0.44
C LYS A 14 5.84 15.57 1.17
N ALA A 15 5.29 15.85 2.33
CA ALA A 15 5.61 17.09 3.03
C ALA A 15 7.12 17.14 3.29
N GLY A 16 7.79 18.23 2.94
CA GLY A 16 9.25 18.32 3.00
C GLY A 16 9.89 19.30 2.03
N LEU A 17 11.20 19.16 1.87
CA LEU A 17 12.08 20.08 1.13
C LEU A 17 13.05 19.31 0.22
N GLN A 18 13.38 19.88 -0.94
CA GLN A 18 14.36 19.31 -1.86
C GLN A 18 15.74 19.90 -1.57
N VAL A 19 16.73 19.05 -1.29
CA VAL A 19 18.12 19.45 -1.05
C VAL A 19 19.04 18.65 -1.97
N GLY A 20 19.85 19.34 -2.77
CA GLY A 20 20.79 18.70 -3.70
C GLY A 20 20.10 17.78 -4.71
N GLY A 21 18.88 18.11 -5.15
CA GLY A 21 18.07 17.29 -6.05
C GLY A 21 17.30 16.15 -5.37
N LEU A 22 17.59 15.81 -4.11
CA LEU A 22 16.91 14.75 -3.36
C LEU A 22 15.71 15.29 -2.55
N PRO A 23 14.54 14.63 -2.60
CA PRO A 23 13.41 15.01 -1.76
C PRO A 23 13.62 14.51 -0.32
N PHE A 24 13.88 15.43 0.61
CA PHE A 24 13.89 15.15 2.06
C PHE A 24 12.49 15.39 2.63
N THR A 25 11.74 14.30 2.74
CA THR A 25 10.37 14.33 3.26
C THR A 25 10.34 14.18 4.77
N LEU A 26 9.36 14.82 5.42
CA LEU A 26 9.15 14.80 6.86
C LEU A 26 8.95 13.37 7.37
N ASN A 27 8.31 12.50 6.58
CA ASN A 27 8.17 11.09 6.94
C ASN A 27 9.52 10.36 7.02
N MET A 28 10.54 10.69 6.21
CA MET A 28 11.88 10.10 6.29
C MET A 28 12.56 10.47 7.60
N ILE A 29 12.49 11.75 7.97
CA ILE A 29 13.06 12.26 9.22
C ILE A 29 12.36 11.62 10.41
N LEU A 30 11.02 11.63 10.41
CA LEU A 30 10.22 11.00 11.47
C LEU A 30 10.46 9.50 11.54
N PHE A 31 10.63 8.82 10.40
CA PHE A 31 10.97 7.41 10.36
C PHE A 31 12.29 7.15 11.08
N GLY A 32 13.36 7.88 10.74
CA GLY A 32 14.65 7.75 11.42
C GLY A 32 14.55 7.98 12.93
N VAL A 33 13.88 9.07 13.36
CA VAL A 33 13.68 9.38 14.79
C VAL A 33 12.89 8.28 15.50
N VAL A 34 11.80 7.80 14.89
CA VAL A 34 10.95 6.76 15.47
C VAL A 34 11.68 5.43 15.54
N MET A 35 12.49 5.09 14.53
CA MET A 35 13.32 3.89 14.56
C MET A 35 14.36 3.92 15.68
N LEU A 36 14.97 5.08 15.95
CA LEU A 36 15.88 5.26 17.09
C LEU A 36 15.15 5.10 18.44
N ILE A 37 13.97 5.70 18.58
CA ILE A 37 13.14 5.56 19.80
C ILE A 37 12.74 4.11 20.03
N ASN A 38 12.43 3.37 18.96
CA ASN A 38 11.96 1.98 19.04
C ASN A 38 13.07 0.95 18.76
N LEU A 39 14.34 1.33 18.91
CA LEU A 39 15.49 0.49 18.53
C LEU A 39 15.50 -0.85 19.27
N LYS A 40 15.11 -0.85 20.56
CA LYS A 40 15.06 -2.05 21.40
C LYS A 40 13.94 -3.03 20.99
N GLN A 41 12.91 -2.53 20.31
CA GLN A 41 11.76 -3.33 19.87
C GLN A 41 12.01 -4.02 18.52
N ILE A 42 12.97 -3.54 17.73
CA ILE A 42 13.25 -4.09 16.38
C ILE A 42 13.58 -5.58 16.43
N PRO A 43 14.51 -6.08 17.28
CA PRO A 43 14.86 -7.50 17.27
C PRO A 43 13.66 -8.38 17.65
N SER A 44 12.89 -7.96 18.65
CA SER A 44 11.68 -8.67 19.07
C SER A 44 10.63 -8.71 17.95
N PHE A 45 10.43 -7.58 17.26
CA PHE A 45 9.53 -7.52 16.11
C PHE A 45 9.99 -8.44 14.97
N LEU A 46 11.26 -8.39 14.59
CA LEU A 46 11.82 -9.21 13.52
C LEU A 46 11.77 -10.71 13.85
N ASN A 47 12.01 -11.09 15.11
CA ASN A 47 11.88 -12.47 15.55
C ASN A 47 10.44 -13.00 15.42
N SER A 48 9.43 -12.14 15.49
CA SER A 48 8.03 -12.55 15.28
C SER A 48 7.75 -13.02 13.84
N TRP A 49 8.61 -12.70 12.88
CA TRP A 49 8.47 -13.14 11.48
C TRP A 49 8.94 -14.59 11.26
N GLY A 50 9.61 -15.21 12.24
CA GLY A 50 10.04 -16.60 12.18
C GLY A 50 10.94 -16.88 10.98
N VAL A 51 10.61 -17.89 10.18
CA VAL A 51 11.40 -18.30 9.00
C VAL A 51 11.51 -17.17 7.95
N PHE A 52 10.54 -16.26 7.90
CA PHE A 52 10.56 -15.13 6.96
C PHE A 52 11.60 -14.06 7.31
N LEU A 53 12.15 -14.10 8.54
CA LEU A 53 13.31 -13.30 8.92
C LEU A 53 14.54 -13.64 8.05
N ILE A 54 14.72 -14.90 7.66
CA ILE A 54 15.81 -15.33 6.79
C ILE A 54 15.70 -14.64 5.44
N ALA A 55 14.49 -14.60 4.86
CA ALA A 55 14.25 -13.90 3.61
C ALA A 55 14.52 -12.40 3.74
N TYR A 56 14.12 -11.75 4.85
CA TYR A 56 14.44 -10.35 5.07
C TYR A 56 15.95 -10.11 5.21
N PHE A 57 16.67 -10.99 5.90
CA PHE A 57 18.12 -10.89 6.05
C PHE A 57 18.86 -11.09 4.72
N LEU A 58 18.47 -12.09 3.93
CA LEU A 58 19.03 -12.31 2.58
C LEU A 58 18.76 -11.12 1.67
N PHE A 59 17.52 -10.64 1.67
CA PHE A 59 17.14 -9.43 0.95
C PHE A 59 18.01 -8.23 1.36
N PHE A 60 18.15 -7.98 2.67
CA PHE A 60 18.95 -6.88 3.20
C PHE A 60 20.42 -7.00 2.81
N PHE A 61 21.01 -8.18 3.00
CA PHE A 61 22.42 -8.45 2.73
C PHE A 61 22.76 -8.29 1.24
N PHE A 62 22.06 -9.00 0.35
CA PHE A 62 22.37 -8.97 -1.09
C PHE A 62 22.07 -7.63 -1.74
N THR A 63 20.99 -6.96 -1.34
CA THR A 63 20.67 -5.61 -1.83
C THR A 63 21.70 -4.59 -1.37
N THR A 64 22.16 -4.66 -0.12
CA THR A 64 23.20 -3.77 0.42
C THR A 64 24.56 -4.05 -0.23
N ALA A 65 24.95 -5.32 -0.40
CA ALA A 65 26.18 -5.70 -1.09
C ALA A 65 26.18 -5.18 -2.54
N SER A 66 25.09 -5.40 -3.28
CA SER A 66 24.90 -4.85 -4.62
C SER A 66 25.01 -3.32 -4.63
N LEU A 67 24.38 -2.64 -3.68
CA LEU A 67 24.44 -1.18 -3.59
C LEU A 67 25.87 -0.68 -3.34
N LEU A 68 26.59 -1.28 -2.40
CA LEU A 68 27.97 -0.89 -2.07
C LEU A 68 28.93 -1.08 -3.26
N ILE A 69 28.79 -2.19 -3.99
CA ILE A 69 29.59 -2.46 -5.20
C ILE A 69 29.27 -1.42 -6.28
N ASN A 70 27.99 -1.17 -6.55
CA ASN A 70 27.59 -0.17 -7.55
C ASN A 70 27.99 1.27 -7.16
N ILE A 71 28.11 1.58 -5.86
CA ILE A 71 28.67 2.84 -5.38
C ILE A 71 30.19 2.89 -5.63
N ALA A 72 30.91 1.81 -5.32
CA ALA A 72 32.35 1.73 -5.54
C ALA A 72 32.71 1.84 -7.04
N GLU A 73 31.87 1.28 -7.92
CA GLU A 73 32.00 1.38 -9.37
C GLU A 73 31.49 2.71 -9.96
N GLN A 74 31.03 3.67 -9.14
CA GLN A 74 30.47 4.96 -9.56
C GLN A 74 29.24 4.86 -10.49
N GLN A 75 28.48 3.75 -10.38
CA GLN A 75 27.32 3.46 -11.22
C GLN A 75 25.99 3.80 -10.56
N SER A 76 25.99 4.31 -9.31
CA SER A 76 24.77 4.65 -8.57
C SER A 76 24.61 6.16 -8.44
N SER A 77 23.49 6.69 -8.89
CA SER A 77 23.11 8.07 -8.56
C SER A 77 22.66 8.19 -7.11
N SER A 78 22.76 9.39 -6.53
CA SER A 78 22.26 9.64 -5.16
C SER A 78 20.77 9.31 -5.01
N LEU A 79 19.99 9.42 -6.09
CA LEU A 79 18.57 9.10 -6.13
C LEU A 79 18.33 7.59 -6.11
N ASP A 80 19.14 6.79 -6.82
CA ASP A 80 19.06 5.32 -6.77
C ASP A 80 19.39 4.81 -5.37
N ILE A 81 20.41 5.39 -4.72
CA ILE A 81 20.76 5.06 -3.34
C ILE A 81 19.57 5.34 -2.41
N ALA A 82 18.96 6.53 -2.52
CA ALA A 82 17.81 6.89 -1.70
C ALA A 82 16.61 5.94 -1.92
N MET A 83 16.31 5.60 -3.18
CA MET A 83 15.25 4.65 -3.53
C MET A 83 15.49 3.27 -2.92
N ILE A 84 16.71 2.75 -2.97
CA ILE A 84 17.04 1.44 -2.40
C ILE A 84 16.96 1.46 -0.87
N MET A 85 17.43 2.52 -0.22
CA MET A 85 17.29 2.67 1.23
C MET A 85 15.82 2.69 1.66
N VAL A 86 14.95 3.33 0.88
CA VAL A 86 13.50 3.29 1.12
C VAL A 86 12.99 1.85 1.11
N VAL A 87 13.32 1.05 0.09
CA VAL A 87 12.85 -0.34 0.00
C VAL A 87 13.41 -1.20 1.14
N LEU A 88 14.70 -1.07 1.45
CA LEU A 88 15.40 -1.85 2.48
C LEU A 88 14.80 -1.68 3.88
N PHE A 89 14.51 -0.43 4.27
CA PHE A 89 14.07 -0.12 5.62
C PHE A 89 12.55 -0.05 5.78
N SER A 90 11.77 0.09 4.70
CA SER A 90 10.31 0.16 4.77
C SER A 90 9.62 -0.97 5.55
N PRO A 91 10.09 -2.24 5.51
CA PRO A 91 9.58 -3.31 6.38
C PRO A 91 9.52 -2.94 7.88
N LEU A 92 10.47 -2.13 8.35
CA LEU A 92 10.54 -1.72 9.75
C LEU A 92 9.51 -0.65 10.13
N ALA A 93 8.79 -0.07 9.16
CA ALA A 93 7.70 0.88 9.44
C ALA A 93 6.52 0.24 10.21
N ALA A 94 6.44 -1.09 10.24
CA ALA A 94 5.52 -1.83 11.10
C ALA A 94 5.88 -1.72 12.60
N VAL A 95 7.15 -1.59 12.97
CA VAL A 95 7.61 -1.52 14.37
C VAL A 95 6.88 -0.43 15.17
N PRO A 96 6.81 0.84 14.75
CA PRO A 96 6.09 1.85 15.52
C PRO A 96 4.59 1.61 15.63
N ILE A 97 3.99 0.96 14.64
CA ILE A 97 2.57 0.58 14.64
C ILE A 97 2.31 -0.51 15.66
N SER A 98 3.26 -1.45 15.83
CA SER A 98 3.19 -2.50 16.87
C SER A 98 3.10 -1.94 18.29
N GLN A 99 3.46 -0.66 18.49
CA GLN A 99 3.38 0.01 19.79
C GLN A 99 2.13 0.88 19.98
N LEU A 100 1.31 1.08 18.94
CA LEU A 100 0.08 1.89 19.02
C LEU A 100 -1.14 1.04 19.32
N SER A 101 -2.05 1.47 20.21
CA SER A 101 -3.33 0.77 20.38
C SER A 101 -4.10 0.69 19.05
N LEU A 102 -4.77 -0.44 18.77
CA LEU A 102 -5.50 -0.64 17.50
C LEU A 102 -6.46 0.51 17.18
N ARG A 103 -7.20 0.99 18.17
CA ARG A 103 -8.11 2.14 18.02
C ARG A 103 -7.39 3.39 17.50
N LYS A 104 -6.20 3.72 18.05
CA LYS A 104 -5.43 4.90 17.61
C LYS A 104 -4.98 4.76 16.16
N ALA A 105 -4.42 3.61 15.78
CA ALA A 105 -4.00 3.35 14.41
C ALA A 105 -5.18 3.43 13.43
N MET A 106 -6.34 2.86 13.78
CA MET A 106 -7.54 2.95 12.95
C MET A 106 -8.10 4.36 12.81
N VAL A 107 -8.09 5.15 13.89
CA VAL A 107 -8.47 6.57 13.84
C VAL A 107 -7.52 7.34 12.92
N ILE A 108 -6.21 7.13 13.05
CA ILE A 108 -5.21 7.77 12.17
C ILE A 108 -5.43 7.37 10.71
N ASN A 109 -5.55 6.08 10.42
CA ASN A 109 -5.84 5.58 9.07
C ASN A 109 -7.13 6.21 8.50
N SER A 110 -8.19 6.28 9.29
CA SER A 110 -9.47 6.86 8.87
C SER A 110 -9.38 8.36 8.60
N SER A 111 -8.69 9.12 9.46
CA SER A 111 -8.45 10.55 9.27
C SER A 111 -7.58 10.80 8.04
N SER A 112 -6.54 10.01 7.83
CA SER A 112 -5.68 10.07 6.65
C SER A 112 -6.47 9.76 5.37
N ALA A 113 -7.35 8.76 5.37
CA ALA A 113 -8.23 8.47 4.24
C ALA A 113 -9.15 9.65 3.88
N ILE A 114 -9.70 10.34 4.89
CA ILE A 114 -10.53 11.53 4.68
C ILE A 114 -9.70 12.67 4.07
N ILE A 115 -8.51 12.92 4.61
CA ILE A 115 -7.62 13.97 4.09
C ILE A 115 -7.24 13.67 2.64
N VAL A 116 -6.76 12.46 2.36
CA VAL A 116 -6.27 12.07 1.04
C VAL A 116 -7.42 12.04 0.03
N GLY A 117 -8.53 11.36 0.34
CA GLY A 117 -9.67 11.28 -0.57
C GLY A 117 -10.41 12.61 -0.73
N GLY A 118 -10.62 13.34 0.36
CA GLY A 118 -11.25 14.66 0.34
C GLY A 118 -10.44 15.69 -0.43
N TYR A 119 -9.11 15.70 -0.24
CA TYR A 119 -8.24 16.60 -0.99
C TYR A 119 -8.19 16.26 -2.50
N MET A 120 -8.37 15.00 -2.89
CA MET A 120 -8.54 14.65 -4.32
C MET A 120 -9.81 15.24 -4.92
N MET A 121 -10.91 15.29 -4.17
CA MET A 121 -12.14 15.95 -4.63
C MET A 121 -11.90 17.44 -4.83
N VAL A 122 -11.23 18.09 -3.87
CA VAL A 122 -10.82 19.50 -3.97
C VAL A 122 -9.94 19.74 -5.20
N GLN A 123 -8.92 18.89 -5.44
CA GLN A 123 -8.07 18.95 -6.62
C GLN A 123 -8.86 18.75 -7.92
N LYS A 124 -9.86 17.87 -7.93
CA LYS A 124 -10.72 17.64 -9.10
C LYS A 124 -11.61 18.83 -9.41
N THR A 125 -12.14 19.52 -8.39
CA THR A 125 -13.06 20.66 -8.56
C THR A 125 -12.32 21.96 -8.89
N PHE A 126 -11.22 22.24 -8.21
CA PHE A 126 -10.54 23.54 -8.32
C PHE A 126 -9.24 23.49 -9.13
N GLY A 127 -8.79 22.30 -9.53
CA GLY A 127 -7.54 22.08 -10.27
C GLY A 127 -6.35 21.83 -9.35
N ILE A 128 -5.42 20.98 -9.81
CA ILE A 128 -4.25 20.53 -9.02
C ILE A 128 -3.32 21.69 -8.70
N THR A 129 -2.99 22.52 -9.70
CA THR A 129 -2.03 23.63 -9.55
C THR A 129 -2.54 24.71 -8.61
N LYS A 130 -3.84 25.05 -8.71
CA LYS A 130 -4.49 26.07 -7.87
C LYS A 130 -4.65 25.66 -6.42
N THR A 131 -4.73 24.36 -6.15
CA THR A 131 -4.96 23.83 -4.79
C THR A 131 -3.69 23.33 -4.13
N ALA A 132 -2.58 23.26 -4.86
CA ALA A 132 -1.33 22.74 -4.35
C ALA A 132 -0.73 23.64 -3.27
N LEU A 133 -0.22 23.02 -2.21
CA LEU A 133 0.43 23.67 -1.09
C LEU A 133 1.90 23.29 -1.09
N VAL A 134 2.75 24.30 -1.31
CA VAL A 134 4.20 24.14 -1.36
C VAL A 134 4.71 23.58 -0.03
N GLY A 135 5.58 22.56 -0.10
CA GLY A 135 6.14 21.91 1.08
C GLY A 135 5.21 20.90 1.76
N LEU A 136 3.95 20.78 1.33
CA LEU A 136 2.97 19.84 1.88
C LEU A 136 2.49 18.82 0.84
N THR A 137 1.99 19.28 -0.30
CA THR A 137 1.44 18.42 -1.37
C THR A 137 2.45 18.16 -2.48
N TYR A 138 3.49 18.97 -2.53
CA TYR A 138 4.74 18.75 -3.24
C TYR A 138 5.89 19.34 -2.43
N THR A 139 7.08 18.78 -2.63
CA THR A 139 8.28 19.17 -1.89
C THR A 139 8.66 20.62 -2.19
N LEU A 140 9.00 21.40 -1.18
CA LEU A 140 9.51 22.77 -1.34
C LEU A 140 10.79 22.72 -2.23
N GLY A 141 10.82 23.52 -3.29
CA GLY A 141 11.91 23.52 -4.28
C GLY A 141 11.63 22.70 -5.55
N GLN A 142 10.52 21.95 -5.60
CA GLN A 142 10.05 21.29 -6.83
C GLN A 142 9.02 22.14 -7.56
N ASP A 143 9.04 22.13 -8.89
CA ASP A 143 7.96 22.69 -9.71
C ASP A 143 6.97 21.57 -10.08
N LEU A 144 5.68 21.84 -9.91
CA LEU A 144 4.59 20.94 -10.29
C LEU A 144 4.42 20.86 -11.81
N THR A 145 4.73 21.93 -12.52
CA THR A 145 4.54 22.05 -13.98
C THR A 145 5.60 21.29 -14.78
N THR A 146 6.76 21.06 -14.18
CA THR A 146 7.86 20.28 -14.79
C THR A 146 7.76 18.79 -14.50
N LYS A 147 6.84 18.36 -13.64
CA LYS A 147 6.59 16.94 -13.39
C LYS A 147 5.67 16.36 -14.47
N PRO A 148 5.96 15.14 -14.95
CA PRO A 148 5.06 14.41 -15.83
C PRO A 148 3.88 13.84 -15.02
N ILE A 149 3.07 14.71 -14.41
CA ILE A 149 1.79 14.35 -13.81
C ILE A 149 0.76 14.35 -14.94
N GLY A 150 0.99 13.60 -16.03
CA GLY A 150 0.06 13.41 -17.15
C GLY A 150 -0.85 14.61 -17.45
N TYR A 151 -0.26 15.81 -17.54
CA TYR A 151 -0.97 17.01 -17.96
C TYR A 151 -1.27 16.80 -19.45
N ALA A 152 -2.55 16.70 -19.81
CA ALA A 152 -2.91 16.82 -21.21
C ALA A 152 -2.40 18.19 -21.67
N SER A 153 -1.61 18.18 -22.74
CA SER A 153 -0.98 19.35 -23.33
C SER A 153 -2.03 20.33 -23.87
N SER A 154 -2.62 21.12 -22.98
CA SER A 154 -3.37 22.37 -23.22
C SER A 154 -4.25 22.76 -22.02
N GLU A 155 -4.57 21.83 -21.11
CA GLU A 155 -5.52 22.08 -20.01
C GLU A 155 -4.95 21.58 -18.67
N ASN A 156 -5.17 22.35 -17.60
CA ASN A 156 -4.76 22.06 -16.21
C ASN A 156 -5.42 20.79 -15.60
N LEU A 157 -5.95 19.89 -16.43
CA LEU A 157 -6.58 18.63 -16.09
C LEU A 157 -5.57 17.49 -16.25
N SER A 158 -4.82 17.19 -15.18
CA SER A 158 -4.07 15.94 -15.13
C SER A 158 -5.03 14.76 -15.15
N HIS A 159 -4.71 13.72 -15.92
CA HIS A 159 -5.47 12.49 -15.87
C HIS A 159 -5.35 11.83 -14.48
N LYS A 160 -4.19 11.87 -13.79
CA LYS A 160 -4.02 11.16 -12.49
C LYS A 160 -4.02 12.15 -11.34
N MET A 161 -4.98 12.01 -10.41
CA MET A 161 -5.05 12.89 -9.24
C MET A 161 -4.08 12.42 -8.14
N PRO A 162 -3.04 13.20 -7.79
CA PRO A 162 -2.03 12.79 -6.82
C PRO A 162 -2.46 12.93 -5.37
N SER A 163 -3.44 13.78 -5.04
CA SER A 163 -3.69 14.20 -3.66
C SER A 163 -2.44 14.80 -3.00
N THR A 164 -2.14 14.36 -1.78
CA THR A 164 -0.93 14.59 -1.00
C THR A 164 0.22 13.60 -1.32
N TYR A 165 0.02 12.68 -2.27
CA TYR A 165 0.97 11.61 -2.61
C TYR A 165 1.79 11.89 -3.87
N GLN A 166 2.88 11.13 -4.04
CA GLN A 166 3.53 10.75 -5.32
C GLN A 166 2.87 11.26 -6.59
N ASN A 167 1.85 10.50 -6.92
CA ASN A 167 1.09 10.47 -8.14
C ASN A 167 -0.22 9.73 -7.79
N GLY A 168 -1.12 9.61 -8.76
CA GLY A 168 -2.35 8.85 -8.58
C GLY A 168 -2.15 7.36 -8.30
N ASN A 169 -0.99 6.77 -8.66
CA ASN A 169 -0.71 5.37 -8.35
C ASN A 169 -0.54 5.20 -6.84
N SER A 170 0.35 5.98 -6.21
CA SER A 170 0.63 5.88 -4.77
C SER A 170 -0.59 6.20 -3.89
N SER A 171 -1.39 7.23 -4.25
CA SER A 171 -2.63 7.53 -3.52
C SER A 171 -3.65 6.40 -3.65
N GLY A 172 -3.80 5.81 -4.84
CA GLY A 172 -4.67 4.66 -5.07
C GLY A 172 -4.30 3.44 -4.21
N LEU A 173 -3.00 3.13 -4.08
CA LEU A 173 -2.51 2.03 -3.23
C LEU A 173 -2.87 2.24 -1.75
N PHE A 174 -2.68 3.46 -1.25
CA PHE A 174 -3.05 3.81 0.12
C PHE A 174 -4.56 3.72 0.35
N LEU A 175 -5.37 4.32 -0.54
CA LEU A 175 -6.82 4.31 -0.38
C LEU A 175 -7.42 2.90 -0.46
N ALA A 176 -6.88 2.04 -1.33
CA ALA A 176 -7.30 0.63 -1.44
C ALA A 176 -7.02 -0.17 -0.15
N SER A 177 -5.82 -0.04 0.41
CA SER A 177 -5.46 -0.69 1.69
C SER A 177 -6.23 -0.10 2.87
N SER A 178 -6.39 1.23 2.91
CA SER A 178 -7.16 1.91 3.95
C SER A 178 -8.62 1.49 3.94
N LEU A 179 -9.24 1.37 2.76
CA LEU A 179 -10.61 0.89 2.62
C LEU A 179 -10.77 -0.52 3.21
N ALA A 180 -9.82 -1.42 2.95
CA ALA A 180 -9.85 -2.78 3.49
C ALA A 180 -9.80 -2.81 5.03
N LEU A 181 -8.96 -1.95 5.64
CA LEU A 181 -8.93 -1.78 7.10
C LEU A 181 -10.26 -1.23 7.65
N LEU A 182 -10.84 -0.22 6.99
CA LEU A 182 -12.11 0.37 7.41
C LEU A 182 -13.27 -0.62 7.29
N LEU A 183 -13.26 -1.50 6.28
CA LEU A 183 -14.27 -2.54 6.10
C LEU A 183 -14.31 -3.52 7.29
N ILE A 184 -13.15 -3.92 7.81
CA ILE A 184 -13.06 -4.86 8.93
C ILE A 184 -13.23 -4.19 10.30
N TRP A 185 -13.03 -2.88 10.39
CA TRP A 185 -13.11 -2.15 11.66
C TRP A 185 -14.54 -2.00 12.16
N GLN A 186 -14.80 -2.40 13.42
CA GLN A 186 -16.12 -2.29 14.04
C GLN A 186 -16.08 -1.34 15.25
N PRO A 187 -16.10 -0.01 15.02
CA PRO A 187 -16.01 0.96 16.11
C PRO A 187 -17.25 0.94 17.01
N THR A 188 -17.02 1.02 18.32
CA THR A 188 -18.09 1.11 19.33
C THR A 188 -18.58 2.55 19.50
N LYS A 189 -17.65 3.52 19.54
CA LYS A 189 -17.92 4.95 19.75
C LYS A 189 -18.55 5.60 18.52
N ARG A 190 -19.46 6.56 18.75
CA ARG A 190 -20.16 7.30 17.68
C ARG A 190 -19.21 8.10 16.80
N CYS A 191 -18.24 8.81 17.39
CA CYS A 191 -17.24 9.58 16.63
C CYS A 191 -16.42 8.67 15.70
N ASP A 192 -15.99 7.51 16.20
CA ASP A 192 -15.22 6.53 15.43
C ASP A 192 -16.06 5.92 14.29
N LYS A 193 -17.37 5.73 14.48
CA LYS A 193 -18.30 5.32 13.42
C LYS A 193 -18.40 6.37 12.30
N VAL A 194 -18.54 7.65 12.66
CA VAL A 194 -18.58 8.75 11.68
C VAL A 194 -17.28 8.77 10.89
N LEU A 195 -16.13 8.73 11.59
CA LEU A 195 -14.82 8.66 10.94
C LEU A 195 -14.74 7.49 9.96
N LYS A 196 -15.12 6.28 10.38
CA LYS A 196 -15.13 5.10 9.52
C LYS A 196 -15.91 5.34 8.23
N TYR A 197 -17.18 5.76 8.33
CA TYR A 197 -18.03 5.89 7.15
C TYR A 197 -17.59 7.04 6.24
N SER A 198 -17.19 8.19 6.81
CA SER A 198 -16.61 9.30 6.05
C SER A 198 -15.33 8.87 5.32
N GLY A 199 -14.46 8.12 6.00
CA GLY A 199 -13.24 7.56 5.41
C GLY A 199 -13.54 6.57 4.29
N MET A 200 -14.52 5.67 4.45
CA MET A 200 -14.93 4.73 3.41
C MET A 200 -15.42 5.45 2.15
N ILE A 201 -16.27 6.48 2.31
CA ILE A 201 -16.77 7.30 1.19
C ILE A 201 -15.61 7.98 0.48
N CYS A 202 -14.68 8.59 1.23
CA CYS A 202 -13.49 9.23 0.69
C CYS A 202 -12.57 8.23 -0.04
N CYS A 203 -12.39 7.01 0.47
CA CYS A 203 -11.63 5.97 -0.21
C CYS A 203 -12.27 5.54 -1.51
N ILE A 204 -13.58 5.28 -1.53
CA ILE A 204 -14.28 4.83 -2.74
C ILE A 204 -14.15 5.89 -3.84
N ILE A 205 -14.52 7.14 -3.54
CA ILE A 205 -14.43 8.24 -4.50
C ILE A 205 -12.96 8.47 -4.91
N GLY A 206 -12.03 8.48 -3.94
CA GLY A 206 -10.61 8.70 -4.21
C GLY A 206 -10.00 7.61 -5.09
N ILE A 207 -10.37 6.33 -4.94
CA ILE A 207 -9.92 5.24 -5.82
C ILE A 207 -10.38 5.49 -7.27
N PHE A 208 -11.62 5.95 -7.49
CA PHE A 208 -12.07 6.33 -8.84
C PHE A 208 -11.31 7.54 -9.39
N LEU A 209 -11.02 8.54 -8.55
CA LEU A 209 -10.31 9.76 -8.95
C LEU A 209 -8.80 9.55 -9.16
N CYS A 210 -8.19 8.53 -8.54
CA CYS A 210 -6.73 8.32 -8.62
C CYS A 210 -6.26 8.00 -10.03
N GLY A 211 -7.12 7.36 -10.84
CA GLY A 211 -6.86 7.08 -12.24
C GLY A 211 -5.66 6.15 -12.48
N SER A 212 -5.35 5.30 -11.49
CA SER A 212 -4.25 4.35 -11.54
C SER A 212 -4.71 2.98 -12.02
N ARG A 213 -4.38 2.64 -13.28
CA ARG A 213 -4.67 1.32 -13.86
C ARG A 213 -3.98 0.18 -13.10
N SER A 214 -2.77 0.41 -12.56
CA SER A 214 -1.97 -0.62 -11.88
C SER A 214 -2.59 -1.12 -10.58
N ILE A 215 -3.47 -0.34 -9.93
CA ILE A 215 -4.25 -0.80 -8.77
C ILE A 215 -5.70 -1.11 -9.10
N LEU A 216 -6.32 -0.37 -10.03
CA LEU A 216 -7.71 -0.62 -10.41
C LEU A 216 -7.88 -2.03 -11.01
N PHE A 217 -7.00 -2.46 -11.93
CA PHE A 217 -7.12 -3.77 -12.57
C PHE A 217 -6.98 -4.95 -11.61
N PRO A 218 -5.95 -5.01 -10.72
CA PRO A 218 -5.91 -6.07 -9.71
C PRO A 218 -7.09 -6.02 -8.74
N MET A 219 -7.58 -4.82 -8.41
CA MET A 219 -8.67 -4.67 -7.46
C MET A 219 -10.03 -5.11 -8.02
N VAL A 220 -10.28 -5.16 -9.32
CA VAL A 220 -11.56 -5.65 -9.88
C VAL A 220 -11.87 -7.10 -9.47
N PRO A 221 -11.02 -8.11 -9.78
CA PRO A 221 -11.27 -9.48 -9.35
C PRO A 221 -11.18 -9.64 -7.82
N LEU A 222 -10.29 -8.89 -7.15
CA LEU A 222 -10.16 -8.92 -5.69
C LEU A 222 -11.37 -8.29 -4.99
N PHE A 223 -12.06 -7.34 -5.61
CA PHE A 223 -13.27 -6.74 -5.08
C PHE A 223 -14.39 -7.79 -4.97
N ALA A 224 -14.55 -8.66 -5.98
CA ALA A 224 -15.49 -9.77 -5.90
C ALA A 224 -15.16 -10.69 -4.71
N MET A 225 -13.88 -10.99 -4.49
CA MET A 225 -13.42 -11.79 -3.35
C MET A 225 -13.67 -11.09 -2.00
N ILE A 226 -13.48 -9.77 -1.93
CA ILE A 226 -13.80 -8.95 -0.76
C ILE A 226 -15.30 -8.97 -0.47
N VAL A 227 -16.16 -8.81 -1.48
CA VAL A 227 -17.62 -8.86 -1.33
C VAL A 227 -18.08 -10.22 -0.84
N ILE A 228 -17.55 -11.31 -1.40
CA ILE A 228 -17.83 -12.68 -0.95
C ILE A 228 -17.40 -12.87 0.51
N GLN A 229 -16.22 -12.36 0.88
CA GLN A 229 -15.72 -12.48 2.25
C GLN A 229 -16.56 -11.66 3.24
N LEU A 230 -16.95 -10.44 2.88
CA LEU A 230 -17.88 -9.62 3.68
C LEU A 230 -19.21 -10.34 3.89
N TYR A 231 -19.78 -10.92 2.82
CA TYR A 231 -21.01 -11.70 2.91
C TYR A 231 -20.90 -12.87 3.90
N LYS A 232 -19.77 -13.58 3.89
CA LYS A 232 -19.49 -14.68 4.83
C LYS A 232 -19.43 -14.20 6.29
N LEU A 233 -18.92 -12.98 6.54
CA LEU A 233 -18.81 -12.39 7.87
C LEU A 233 -20.14 -11.89 8.45
N TYR A 234 -21.14 -11.62 7.62
CA TYR A 234 -22.46 -11.14 8.07
C TYR A 234 -23.37 -12.28 8.55
N GLN A 235 -24.20 -11.99 9.56
CA GLN A 235 -25.28 -12.87 10.02
C GLN A 235 -26.40 -12.99 8.96
N PRO A 236 -27.24 -14.06 8.97
CA PRO A 236 -28.26 -14.29 7.95
C PRO A 236 -29.19 -13.10 7.67
N ARG A 237 -29.65 -12.40 8.72
CA ARG A 237 -30.50 -11.20 8.58
C ARG A 237 -29.75 -10.02 7.95
N GLN A 238 -28.48 -9.84 8.29
CA GLN A 238 -27.61 -8.81 7.74
C GLN A 238 -27.23 -9.09 6.28
N ARG A 239 -27.11 -10.37 5.89
CA ARG A 239 -26.85 -10.80 4.50
C ARG A 239 -27.93 -10.33 3.54
N ARG A 240 -29.21 -10.42 3.92
CA ARG A 240 -30.32 -9.92 3.10
C ARG A 240 -30.25 -8.40 2.91
N LEU A 241 -29.98 -7.66 3.99
CA LEU A 241 -29.81 -6.20 3.95
C LEU A 241 -28.59 -5.79 3.12
N PHE A 242 -27.49 -6.54 3.21
CA PHE A 242 -26.29 -6.31 2.42
C PHE A 242 -26.55 -6.48 0.92
N TRP A 243 -27.27 -7.53 0.51
CA TRP A 243 -27.65 -7.72 -0.89
C TRP A 243 -28.62 -6.66 -1.39
N LEU A 244 -29.60 -6.28 -0.58
CA LEU A 244 -30.50 -5.16 -0.91
C LEU A 244 -29.69 -3.87 -1.10
N LEU A 245 -28.73 -3.59 -0.23
CA LEU A 245 -27.86 -2.42 -0.36
C LEU A 245 -27.03 -2.47 -1.65
N ILE A 246 -26.35 -3.59 -1.93
CA ILE A 246 -25.58 -3.75 -3.18
C ILE A 246 -26.49 -3.58 -4.40
N PHE A 247 -27.67 -4.20 -4.39
CA PHE A 247 -28.62 -4.12 -5.49
C PHE A 247 -29.15 -2.69 -5.67
N SER A 248 -29.54 -2.01 -4.59
CA SER A 248 -30.01 -0.62 -4.63
C SER A 248 -28.92 0.34 -5.10
N VAL A 249 -27.69 0.19 -4.61
CA VAL A 249 -26.54 0.99 -5.07
C VAL A 249 -26.23 0.70 -6.53
N GLY A 250 -26.27 -0.57 -6.95
CA GLY A 250 -26.08 -0.97 -8.34
C GLY A 250 -27.13 -0.35 -9.26
N LEU A 251 -28.41 -0.45 -8.89
CA LEU A 251 -29.52 0.14 -9.64
C LEU A 251 -29.41 1.66 -9.74
N LEU A 252 -29.09 2.33 -8.63
CA LEU A 252 -28.86 3.77 -8.60
C LEU A 252 -27.66 4.18 -9.46
N SER A 253 -26.59 3.38 -9.45
CA SER A 253 -25.40 3.64 -10.27
C SER A 253 -25.74 3.50 -11.75
N VAL A 254 -26.46 2.45 -12.15
CA VAL A 254 -26.92 2.27 -13.54
C VAL A 254 -27.83 3.42 -13.95
N ALA A 255 -28.82 3.78 -13.13
CA ALA A 255 -29.71 4.91 -13.42
C ALA A 255 -28.90 6.22 -13.57
N TYR A 256 -27.98 6.50 -12.65
CA TYR A 256 -27.13 7.69 -12.73
C TYR A 256 -26.31 7.73 -14.03
N PHE A 257 -25.64 6.65 -14.40
CA PHE A 257 -24.82 6.62 -15.61
C PHE A 257 -25.64 6.68 -16.90
N THR A 258 -26.84 6.11 -16.90
CA THR A 258 -27.75 6.18 -18.06
C THR A 258 -28.28 7.59 -18.28
N PHE A 259 -28.69 8.28 -17.21
CA PHE A 259 -29.39 9.57 -17.31
C PHE A 259 -28.48 10.80 -17.20
N PHE A 260 -27.40 10.73 -16.42
CA PHE A 260 -26.58 11.90 -16.06
C PHE A 260 -25.08 11.71 -16.32
N GLY A 261 -24.60 10.47 -16.31
CA GLY A 261 -23.17 10.16 -16.26
C GLY A 261 -22.53 9.75 -17.58
N GLN A 262 -23.17 9.98 -18.74
CA GLN A 262 -22.65 9.48 -20.02
C GLN A 262 -21.24 10.01 -20.33
N GLU A 263 -20.96 11.28 -20.07
CA GLU A 263 -19.62 11.87 -20.24
C GLU A 263 -18.58 11.26 -19.29
N VAL A 264 -18.97 10.98 -18.04
CA VAL A 264 -18.10 10.35 -17.04
C VAL A 264 -17.78 8.91 -17.45
N LEU A 265 -18.78 8.18 -17.95
CA LEU A 265 -18.62 6.82 -18.44
C LEU A 265 -17.76 6.78 -19.71
N ALA A 266 -17.97 7.71 -20.63
CA ALA A 266 -17.16 7.85 -21.84
C ALA A 266 -15.70 8.16 -21.52
N THR A 267 -15.45 9.10 -20.59
CA THR A 267 -14.09 9.43 -20.12
C THR A 267 -13.43 8.24 -19.41
N PHE A 268 -14.18 7.49 -18.60
CA PHE A 268 -13.67 6.29 -17.94
C PHE A 268 -13.37 5.18 -18.95
N TYR A 269 -14.27 4.94 -19.90
CA TYR A 269 -14.12 3.95 -20.96
C TYR A 269 -12.93 4.29 -21.86
N ASP A 270 -12.81 5.54 -22.30
CA ASP A 270 -11.67 6.01 -23.09
C ASP A 270 -10.36 5.73 -22.35
N ARG A 271 -10.30 6.11 -21.08
CA ARG A 271 -9.08 5.95 -20.29
C ARG A 271 -8.73 4.51 -19.94
N VAL A 272 -9.72 3.70 -19.59
CA VAL A 272 -9.48 2.35 -19.06
C VAL A 272 -9.40 1.34 -20.20
N VAL A 273 -10.20 1.50 -21.25
CA VAL A 273 -10.29 0.56 -22.36
C VAL A 273 -9.49 1.09 -23.55
N ILE A 274 -9.85 2.26 -24.10
CA ILE A 274 -9.25 2.78 -25.34
C ILE A 274 -7.76 3.06 -25.16
N GLN A 275 -7.36 3.81 -24.15
CA GLN A 275 -5.95 4.10 -23.87
C GLN A 275 -5.16 2.88 -23.42
N THR A 276 -5.80 1.80 -22.95
CA THR A 276 -5.11 0.53 -22.65
C THR A 276 -4.87 -0.28 -23.92
N ILE A 277 -5.76 -0.19 -24.90
CA ILE A 277 -5.59 -0.82 -26.22
C ILE A 277 -4.57 -0.03 -27.05
N GLN A 278 -4.63 1.30 -27.03
CA GLN A 278 -3.76 2.18 -27.81
C GLN A 278 -2.37 2.33 -27.19
N ASN A 279 -2.29 2.39 -25.86
CA ASN A 279 -1.05 2.45 -25.09
C ASN A 279 -1.08 1.33 -24.04
N PRO A 280 -0.92 0.06 -24.46
CA PRO A 280 -0.65 -1.03 -23.53
C PRO A 280 0.55 -0.57 -22.71
N SER A 281 0.32 -0.34 -21.42
CA SER A 281 1.21 0.41 -20.54
C SER A 281 2.63 -0.12 -20.64
N SER A 282 3.48 0.58 -21.39
CA SER A 282 4.82 0.19 -21.84
C SER A 282 4.88 -1.17 -22.57
N ASP A 283 5.69 -1.29 -23.62
CA ASP A 283 6.00 -2.57 -24.27
C ASP A 283 6.84 -3.46 -23.32
N ARG A 284 6.23 -3.85 -22.21
CA ARG A 284 6.85 -4.61 -21.13
C ARG A 284 7.22 -6.00 -21.58
N PHE A 285 6.50 -6.52 -22.57
CA PHE A 285 6.87 -7.75 -23.25
C PHE A 285 8.20 -7.56 -23.98
N ALA A 286 8.41 -6.44 -24.69
CA ALA A 286 9.73 -6.11 -25.21
C ALA A 286 10.78 -5.90 -24.11
N GLN A 287 10.44 -5.31 -22.96
CA GLN A 287 11.38 -5.21 -21.83
C GLN A 287 11.83 -6.60 -21.33
N TRP A 288 10.91 -7.56 -21.20
CA TRP A 288 11.23 -8.96 -20.87
C TRP A 288 12.12 -9.61 -21.94
N LYS A 289 11.82 -9.36 -23.22
CA LYS A 289 12.62 -9.86 -24.34
C LYS A 289 14.05 -9.32 -24.30
N ILE A 290 14.22 -8.01 -24.09
CA ILE A 290 15.53 -7.33 -23.99
C ILE A 290 16.37 -7.95 -22.87
N ILE A 291 15.77 -8.13 -21.69
CA ILE A 291 16.47 -8.76 -20.55
C ILE A 291 16.82 -10.21 -20.88
N GLY A 292 15.92 -10.97 -21.49
CA GLY A 292 16.17 -12.37 -21.86
C GLY A 292 17.34 -12.51 -22.84
N GLU A 293 17.38 -11.66 -23.88
CA GLU A 293 18.47 -11.61 -24.85
C GLU A 293 19.80 -11.25 -24.20
N GLN A 294 19.81 -10.32 -23.26
CA GLN A 294 21.02 -9.94 -22.53
C GLN A 294 21.49 -11.04 -21.60
N ILE A 295 20.58 -11.67 -20.85
CA ILE A 295 20.93 -12.81 -19.98
C ILE A 295 21.56 -13.94 -20.80
N TYR A 296 21.06 -14.17 -22.02
CA TYR A 296 21.62 -15.18 -22.92
C TYR A 296 23.04 -14.84 -23.41
N GLN A 297 23.39 -13.56 -23.46
CA GLN A 297 24.71 -13.08 -23.88
C GLN A 297 25.73 -12.98 -22.73
N LEU A 298 25.32 -13.23 -21.48
CA LEU A 298 26.24 -13.20 -20.33
C LEU A 298 27.22 -14.38 -20.36
N ASP A 299 28.47 -14.09 -20.06
CA ASP A 299 29.47 -15.11 -19.74
C ASP A 299 29.23 -15.70 -18.34
N ALA A 300 29.98 -16.75 -17.97
CA ALA A 300 29.80 -17.41 -16.68
C ALA A 300 29.95 -16.44 -15.48
N VAL A 301 30.85 -15.46 -15.58
CA VAL A 301 31.05 -14.44 -14.55
C VAL A 301 29.85 -13.49 -14.50
N GLY A 302 29.35 -13.04 -15.63
CA GLY A 302 28.14 -12.22 -15.75
C GLY A 302 26.90 -12.91 -15.17
N VAL A 303 26.75 -14.21 -15.39
CA VAL A 303 25.65 -15.00 -14.81
C VAL A 303 25.74 -15.05 -13.28
N VAL A 304 26.92 -15.32 -12.72
CA VAL A 304 27.14 -15.31 -11.27
C VAL A 304 26.88 -13.91 -10.70
N ARG A 305 27.34 -12.87 -11.39
CA ARG A 305 27.11 -11.47 -11.01
C ARG A 305 25.63 -11.13 -10.97
N LEU A 306 24.86 -11.48 -12.02
CA LEU A 306 23.41 -11.31 -12.05
C LEU A 306 22.72 -12.07 -10.93
N PHE A 307 23.17 -13.29 -10.60
CA PHE A 307 22.54 -14.08 -9.57
C PHE A 307 22.70 -13.44 -8.17
N LEU A 308 23.89 -12.94 -7.86
CA LEU A 308 24.25 -12.44 -6.54
C LEU A 308 23.97 -10.95 -6.35
N ILE A 309 24.41 -10.09 -7.28
CA ILE A 309 24.49 -8.64 -7.07
C ILE A 309 23.85 -7.79 -8.17
N GLY A 310 23.38 -8.42 -9.27
CA GLY A 310 22.79 -7.72 -10.41
C GLY A 310 23.81 -7.24 -11.45
N LEU A 311 23.30 -6.70 -12.54
CA LEU A 311 24.06 -6.16 -13.68
C LEU A 311 24.48 -4.71 -13.44
N THR A 312 25.50 -4.26 -14.17
CA THR A 312 25.95 -2.87 -14.20
C THR A 312 24.85 -1.96 -14.76
N ASN A 313 24.66 -0.78 -14.17
CA ASN A 313 23.49 0.09 -14.40
C ASN A 313 23.41 0.78 -15.77
N ASP A 314 24.24 0.39 -16.74
CA ASP A 314 24.25 1.04 -18.05
C ASP A 314 23.02 0.60 -18.88
N LEU A 315 22.11 1.56 -19.11
CA LEU A 315 21.07 1.57 -20.17
C LEU A 315 19.73 0.87 -19.91
N PHE A 316 19.19 0.86 -18.70
CA PHE A 316 17.87 0.25 -18.44
C PHE A 316 16.74 1.25 -18.14
N GLN A 317 15.95 1.59 -19.17
CA GLN A 317 14.56 2.08 -18.99
C GLN A 317 13.62 0.93 -18.64
N LEU A 318 13.97 0.13 -17.63
CA LEU A 318 13.15 -0.97 -17.16
C LEU A 318 12.17 -0.49 -16.09
N ASP A 319 10.96 -1.04 -16.10
CA ASP A 319 9.91 -0.75 -15.13
C ASP A 319 9.72 -1.90 -14.12
N GLY A 320 9.16 -1.57 -12.96
CA GLY A 320 8.72 -2.50 -11.93
C GLY A 320 9.82 -3.43 -11.41
N MET A 321 9.43 -4.68 -11.12
CA MET A 321 10.31 -5.71 -10.57
C MET A 321 11.40 -6.16 -11.53
N LEU A 322 11.25 -5.92 -12.84
CA LEU A 322 12.31 -6.21 -13.81
C LEU A 322 13.55 -5.36 -13.56
N ARG A 323 13.35 -4.06 -13.29
CA ARG A 323 14.45 -3.17 -12.92
C ARG A 323 15.11 -3.61 -11.61
N PHE A 324 14.33 -4.01 -10.62
CA PHE A 324 14.88 -4.50 -9.35
C PHE A 324 15.73 -5.77 -9.56
N LEU A 325 15.22 -6.74 -10.33
CA LEU A 325 15.95 -7.95 -10.72
C LEU A 325 17.26 -7.62 -11.42
N ALA A 326 17.23 -6.76 -12.45
CA ALA A 326 18.41 -6.39 -13.21
C ALA A 326 19.45 -5.70 -12.32
N MET A 327 19.03 -4.77 -11.45
CA MET A 327 19.94 -3.95 -10.64
C MET A 327 20.46 -4.64 -9.37
N LYS A 328 19.76 -5.65 -8.85
CA LYS A 328 20.02 -6.23 -7.51
C LYS A 328 20.22 -7.75 -7.53
N GLY A 329 19.85 -8.39 -8.62
CA GLY A 329 20.04 -9.81 -8.84
C GLY A 329 18.91 -10.69 -8.33
N ILE A 330 19.02 -11.98 -8.66
CA ILE A 330 17.96 -12.97 -8.47
C ILE A 330 17.69 -13.23 -6.98
N ILE A 331 18.75 -13.38 -6.16
CA ILE A 331 18.55 -13.67 -4.73
C ILE A 331 17.84 -12.51 -4.03
N ALA A 332 18.25 -11.27 -4.30
CA ALA A 332 17.62 -10.08 -3.74
C ALA A 332 16.15 -9.98 -4.18
N GLN A 333 15.87 -10.19 -5.48
CA GLN A 333 14.51 -10.17 -6.03
C GLN A 333 13.60 -11.22 -5.37
N LEU A 334 14.04 -12.49 -5.32
CA LEU A 334 13.24 -13.57 -4.74
C LEU A 334 13.00 -13.33 -3.25
N SER A 335 14.03 -12.91 -2.51
CA SER A 335 13.92 -12.61 -1.09
C SER A 335 12.97 -11.44 -0.84
N PHE A 336 13.01 -10.40 -1.68
CA PHE A 336 12.08 -9.27 -1.61
C PHE A 336 10.63 -9.70 -1.86
N LEU A 337 10.40 -10.55 -2.86
CA LEU A 337 9.07 -11.12 -3.14
C LEU A 337 8.55 -11.92 -1.94
N VAL A 338 9.38 -12.73 -1.31
CA VAL A 338 9.00 -13.48 -0.09
C VAL A 338 8.62 -12.52 1.05
N VAL A 339 9.40 -11.45 1.25
CA VAL A 339 9.11 -10.41 2.25
C VAL A 339 7.78 -9.71 1.98
N LEU A 340 7.41 -9.48 0.73
CA LEU A 340 6.11 -8.92 0.36
C LEU A 340 4.96 -9.95 0.46
N ILE A 341 5.19 -11.22 0.13
CA ILE A 341 4.16 -12.26 0.19
C ILE A 341 3.82 -12.63 1.65
N TYR A 342 4.78 -12.53 2.57
CA TYR A 342 4.59 -12.89 3.97
C TYR A 342 3.37 -12.20 4.64
N PRO A 343 3.23 -10.86 4.61
CA PRO A 343 2.04 -10.17 5.12
C PRO A 343 0.70 -10.68 4.57
N ILE A 344 0.66 -11.02 3.28
CA ILE A 344 -0.55 -11.54 2.62
C ILE A 344 -0.93 -12.88 3.24
N LEU A 345 0.03 -13.81 3.34
CA LEU A 345 -0.20 -15.16 3.86
C LEU A 345 -0.63 -15.13 5.33
N MET A 346 0.00 -14.29 6.15
CA MET A 346 -0.32 -14.16 7.56
C MET A 346 -1.75 -13.64 7.78
N LEU A 347 -2.15 -12.60 7.05
CA LEU A 347 -3.50 -12.05 7.17
C LEU A 347 -4.58 -12.93 6.51
N TYR A 348 -4.20 -13.81 5.59
CA TYR A 348 -5.13 -14.73 4.92
C TYR A 348 -5.67 -15.82 5.85
N ARG A 349 -4.93 -16.15 6.93
CA ARG A 349 -5.26 -17.23 7.86
C ARG A 349 -6.57 -16.99 8.62
N ASP A 350 -6.86 -15.75 9.01
CA ASP A 350 -8.09 -15.39 9.72
C ASP A 350 -9.16 -14.88 8.73
N PRO A 351 -10.39 -15.45 8.74
CA PRO A 351 -11.52 -14.97 7.93
C PRO A 351 -11.80 -13.46 8.04
N LYS A 352 -11.57 -12.85 9.20
CA LYS A 352 -11.85 -11.42 9.41
C LYS A 352 -10.81 -10.52 8.76
N THR A 353 -9.53 -10.91 8.75
CA THR A 353 -8.44 -10.12 8.15
C THR A 353 -8.13 -10.50 6.70
N LYS A 354 -8.74 -11.57 6.19
CA LYS A 354 -8.64 -11.99 4.80
C LYS A 354 -8.99 -10.88 3.80
N ILE A 355 -9.87 -9.94 4.17
CA ILE A 355 -10.18 -8.74 3.37
C ILE A 355 -8.93 -7.85 3.20
N VAL A 356 -8.15 -7.64 4.25
CA VAL A 356 -6.90 -6.88 4.21
C VAL A 356 -5.84 -7.62 3.38
N SER A 357 -5.77 -8.95 3.52
CA SER A 357 -4.91 -9.81 2.69
C SER A 357 -5.19 -9.63 1.19
N TYR A 358 -6.46 -9.57 0.77
CA TYR A 358 -6.80 -9.29 -0.63
C TYR A 358 -6.34 -7.91 -1.09
N ALA A 359 -6.51 -6.86 -0.27
CA ALA A 359 -6.02 -5.54 -0.65
C ALA A 359 -4.48 -5.49 -0.76
N LEU A 360 -3.76 -6.15 0.15
CA LEU A 360 -2.31 -6.29 0.06
C LEU A 360 -1.89 -7.10 -1.17
N MET A 361 -2.66 -8.11 -1.58
CA MET A 361 -2.43 -8.83 -2.85
C MET A 361 -2.58 -7.89 -4.05
N GLY A 362 -3.60 -7.02 -4.05
CA GLY A 362 -3.78 -6.02 -5.11
C GLY A 362 -2.59 -5.06 -5.21
N ILE A 363 -2.07 -4.60 -4.06
CA ILE A 363 -0.87 -3.76 -3.99
C ILE A 363 0.38 -4.50 -4.44
N PHE A 364 0.53 -5.78 -4.05
CA PHE A 364 1.63 -6.62 -4.49
C PHE A 364 1.65 -6.76 -6.01
N ILE A 365 0.51 -7.05 -6.65
CA ILE A 365 0.40 -7.10 -8.11
C ILE A 365 0.73 -5.72 -8.71
N ALA A 366 0.29 -4.63 -8.10
CA ALA A 366 0.65 -3.29 -8.54
C ALA A 366 2.17 -3.02 -8.47
N PHE A 367 2.89 -3.56 -7.47
CA PHE A 367 4.35 -3.49 -7.38
C PHE A 367 5.07 -4.37 -8.40
N LEU A 368 4.50 -5.51 -8.81
CA LEU A 368 5.03 -6.29 -9.92
C LEU A 368 5.02 -5.48 -11.22
N ILE A 369 3.98 -4.66 -11.38
CA ILE A 369 3.73 -3.88 -12.58
C ILE A 369 4.49 -2.54 -12.53
N ASP A 370 4.45 -1.78 -11.45
CA ASP A 370 4.95 -0.41 -11.41
C ASP A 370 6.09 -0.19 -10.42
N MET A 371 6.91 0.83 -10.67
CA MET A 371 8.01 1.28 -9.82
C MET A 371 7.55 1.95 -8.53
N SER A 372 6.25 1.91 -8.21
CA SER A 372 5.65 2.55 -7.04
C SER A 372 6.31 2.13 -5.72
N PHE A 373 6.95 0.95 -5.64
CA PHE A 373 7.66 0.50 -4.45
C PHE A 373 8.99 1.25 -4.18
N PHE A 374 9.60 1.88 -5.18
CA PHE A 374 10.79 2.72 -4.99
C PHE A 374 10.48 4.10 -4.37
N TYR A 375 9.20 4.48 -4.34
CA TYR A 375 8.78 5.80 -3.88
C TYR A 375 8.11 5.71 -2.50
N LEU A 376 8.49 6.62 -1.61
CA LEU A 376 7.76 6.81 -0.36
C LEU A 376 6.35 7.33 -0.62
N PRO A 377 5.35 6.87 0.17
CA PRO A 377 5.45 6.00 1.34
C PRO A 377 5.00 4.55 1.04
N CYS A 378 5.00 4.10 -0.22
CA CYS A 378 4.20 2.96 -0.66
C CYS A 378 4.49 1.66 0.11
N VAL A 379 5.77 1.27 0.21
CA VAL A 379 6.18 0.06 0.93
C VAL A 379 6.04 0.23 2.44
N MET A 380 6.26 1.43 2.99
CA MET A 380 6.00 1.70 4.40
C MET A 380 4.53 1.49 4.74
N ASN A 381 3.62 2.10 3.97
CA ASN A 381 2.18 1.93 4.14
C ASN A 381 1.76 0.47 4.04
N TYR A 382 2.37 -0.30 3.14
CA TYR A 382 2.12 -1.74 3.01
C TYR A 382 2.37 -2.48 4.34
N PHE A 383 3.54 -2.28 4.95
CA PHE A 383 3.89 -2.93 6.21
C PHE A 383 3.16 -2.34 7.43
N MET A 384 2.83 -1.05 7.40
CA MET A 384 2.00 -0.44 8.43
C MET A 384 0.58 -1.02 8.41
N VAL A 385 -0.03 -1.17 7.25
CA VAL A 385 -1.35 -1.81 7.08
C VAL A 385 -1.32 -3.27 7.53
N TYR A 386 -0.25 -4.00 7.17
CA TYR A 386 -0.04 -5.35 7.66
C TYR A 386 -0.08 -5.42 9.19
N GLU A 387 0.67 -4.56 9.87
CA GLU A 387 0.73 -4.55 11.33
C GLU A 387 -0.62 -4.19 11.97
N ILE A 388 -1.36 -3.22 11.41
CA ILE A 388 -2.73 -2.92 11.86
C ILE A 388 -3.61 -4.17 11.71
N GLY A 389 -3.49 -4.88 10.59
CA GLY A 389 -4.21 -6.15 10.35
C GLY A 389 -3.85 -7.23 11.37
N THR A 390 -2.57 -7.41 11.69
CA THR A 390 -2.09 -8.39 12.67
C THR A 390 -2.63 -8.08 14.06
N LYS A 391 -2.70 -6.79 14.43
CA LYS A 391 -3.32 -6.36 15.68
C LYS A 391 -4.81 -6.66 15.78
N PHE A 392 -5.54 -6.58 14.67
CA PHE A 392 -6.91 -7.06 14.64
C PHE A 392 -6.99 -8.55 14.98
N GLN A 393 -6.14 -9.39 14.39
CA GLN A 393 -6.12 -10.83 14.69
C GLN A 393 -5.85 -11.09 16.18
N GLN A 394 -4.86 -10.39 16.75
CA GLN A 394 -4.52 -10.52 18.17
C GLN A 394 -5.69 -10.13 19.09
N GLU A 395 -6.37 -9.02 18.82
CA GLU A 395 -7.53 -8.59 19.62
C GLU A 395 -8.73 -9.55 19.48
N ILE A 396 -8.88 -10.19 18.32
CA ILE A 396 -9.91 -11.23 18.12
C ILE A 396 -9.58 -12.48 18.94
N ALA A 397 -8.32 -12.92 18.91
CA ALA A 397 -7.86 -14.10 19.64
C ALA A 397 -8.02 -13.91 21.16
N SER A 398 -7.59 -12.77 21.69
CA SER A 398 -7.71 -12.48 23.13
C SER A 398 -9.17 -12.47 23.61
N LYS A 399 -10.09 -11.93 22.80
CA LYS A 399 -11.53 -11.94 23.10
C LYS A 399 -12.16 -13.33 23.03
N GLN A 400 -11.60 -14.25 22.26
CA GLN A 400 -12.06 -15.64 22.21
C GLN A 400 -11.58 -16.42 23.44
N GLU A 401 -10.32 -16.23 23.84
CA GLU A 401 -9.76 -16.83 25.05
C GLU A 401 -10.52 -16.38 26.31
N GLU A 402 -10.81 -15.08 26.43
CA GLU A 402 -11.59 -14.54 27.55
C GLU A 402 -12.99 -15.16 27.63
N LYS A 403 -13.68 -15.32 26.50
CA LYS A 403 -14.99 -15.99 26.45
C LYS A 403 -14.93 -17.45 26.88
N ASN A 404 -13.91 -18.18 26.42
CA ASN A 404 -13.71 -19.58 26.79
C ASN A 404 -13.43 -19.72 28.29
N TYR A 405 -12.58 -18.87 28.85
CA TYR A 405 -12.27 -18.86 30.28
C TYR A 405 -13.51 -18.58 31.15
N VAL A 406 -14.31 -17.59 30.75
CA VAL A 406 -15.58 -17.26 31.42
C VAL A 406 -16.55 -18.45 31.35
N SER A 407 -16.69 -19.10 30.20
CA SER A 407 -17.58 -20.27 30.07
C SER A 407 -17.14 -21.47 30.92
N ILE A 408 -15.83 -21.72 31.05
CA ILE A 408 -15.28 -22.79 31.89
C ILE A 408 -15.53 -22.48 33.37
N THR A 409 -15.33 -21.23 33.79
CA THR A 409 -15.55 -20.80 35.18
C THR A 409 -17.02 -20.90 35.58
N TYR A 410 -17.95 -20.59 34.68
CA TYR A 410 -19.39 -20.79 34.91
C TYR A 410 -19.75 -22.28 35.03
N PHE A 411 -19.17 -23.15 34.21
CA PHE A 411 -19.39 -24.59 34.29
C PHE A 411 -18.88 -25.19 35.63
N GLN A 412 -17.68 -24.81 36.06
CA GLN A 412 -17.12 -25.29 37.33
C GLN A 412 -17.90 -24.80 38.57
N ASN A 413 -18.43 -23.56 38.52
CA ASN A 413 -19.28 -23.02 39.58
C ASN A 413 -20.70 -23.61 39.61
N SER A 414 -21.20 -24.15 38.48
CA SER A 414 -22.47 -24.89 38.46
C SER A 414 -22.34 -26.30 39.01
N GLU A 415 -21.23 -27.00 38.76
CA GLU A 415 -21.00 -28.35 39.28
C GLU A 415 -20.75 -28.35 40.80
N THR A 416 -20.05 -27.34 41.32
CA THR A 416 -19.82 -27.18 42.77
C THR A 416 -21.08 -26.80 43.56
N ARG A 417 -22.09 -26.19 42.91
CA ARG A 417 -23.39 -25.92 43.54
C ARG A 417 -24.33 -27.14 43.52
N SER A 418 -24.15 -28.08 42.58
CA SER A 418 -24.94 -29.32 42.54
C SER A 418 -24.43 -30.43 43.46
N SER A 419 -23.25 -30.26 44.08
CA SER A 419 -22.68 -31.23 45.03
C SER A 419 -22.84 -30.82 46.50
N SER A 420 -23.61 -29.77 46.78
CA SER A 420 -23.85 -29.22 48.13
C SER A 420 -25.31 -29.26 48.59
N ASP A 421 -26.17 -29.95 47.83
CA ASP A 421 -27.51 -30.42 48.24
C ASP A 421 -27.49 -31.96 48.26
#